data_AF-A0A2H0B474-F1
#
_entry.id   AF-A0A2H0B474-F1
#
_cell.length_a   1.000
_cell.length_b   1.000
_cell.length_c   1.000
_cell.angle_alpha   90.00
_cell.angle_beta   90.00
_cell.angle_gamma   90.00
#
_symmetry.space_group_name_H-M   'P 1'
#
loop_
_entity.id
_entity.type
_entity.pdbx_description
1 polymer ?
#
loop_
_entity_poly.entity_id
_entity_poly.type
_entity_poly.pdbx_seq_one_letter_code
_entity_poly.pdbx_strand_id
1 'polypeptide(L)' 'MSLYELTLVLKEGAKVSVPGKVKITKDWGVRDLAYPIKGVKRGAYIWQTVELEPDQVAGLDKDLRQNELVLRHLLISQ' A
#
# COMPACT_ATOMS: atom_id res chain seq x y z
N MET A 1 -3.01 -17.12 -9.77
CA MET A 1 -3.31 -16.32 -8.54
C MET A 1 -2.40 -16.69 -7.40
N SER A 2 -1.52 -15.78 -7.01
CA SER A 2 -0.69 -15.89 -5.82
C SER A 2 -1.17 -14.89 -4.76
N LEU A 3 -0.95 -15.22 -3.49
CA LEU A 3 -1.33 -14.38 -2.35
C LEU A 3 -0.17 -13.40 -2.06
N TYR A 4 -0.49 -12.12 -1.95
CA TYR A 4 0.49 -11.09 -1.61
C TYR A 4 0.03 -10.32 -0.38
N GLU A 5 0.99 -9.97 0.46
CA GLU A 5 0.82 -9.01 1.54
C GLU A 5 1.26 -7.64 1.05
N LEU A 6 0.34 -6.69 1.10
CA LEU A 6 0.54 -5.31 0.71
C LEU A 6 0.43 -4.41 1.94
N THR A 7 1.54 -3.78 2.30
CA THR A 7 1.56 -2.72 3.32
C THR A 7 1.68 -1.37 2.62
N LEU A 8 0.78 -0.45 2.93
CA LEU A 8 0.72 0.90 2.40
C LEU A 8 0.89 1.91 3.51
N VAL A 9 1.71 2.93 3.25
CA VAL A 9 1.80 4.16 4.03
C VAL A 9 1.31 5.29 3.14
N LEU A 10 0.14 5.83 3.48
CA LEU A 10 -0.54 6.86 2.71
C LEU A 10 -0.46 8.21 3.41
N LYS A 11 -0.63 9.28 2.64
CA LYS A 11 -0.94 10.60 3.20
C LYS A 11 -2.28 10.54 3.94
N GLU A 12 -2.41 11.39 4.96
CA GLU A 12 -3.63 11.49 5.76
C GLU A 12 -4.87 11.72 4.87
N GLY A 13 -5.91 10.90 5.05
CA GLY A 13 -7.16 10.98 4.28
C GLY A 13 -7.12 10.38 2.88
N ALA A 14 -5.97 9.88 2.39
CA ALA A 14 -5.89 9.25 1.09
C ALA A 14 -6.38 7.80 1.10
N LYS A 15 -7.00 7.38 -0.01
CA LYS A 15 -7.40 6.00 -0.28
C LYS A 15 -6.87 5.57 -1.64
N VAL A 16 -6.42 4.33 -1.73
CA VAL A 16 -5.90 3.76 -2.98
C VAL A 16 -6.70 2.50 -3.30
N SER A 17 -7.13 2.39 -4.56
CA SER A 17 -7.75 1.18 -5.08
C SER A 17 -6.67 0.28 -5.63
N VAL A 18 -6.76 -1.01 -5.33
CA VAL A 18 -5.79 -2.03 -5.74
C VAL A 18 -6.47 -2.97 -6.73
N PRO A 19 -5.87 -3.30 -7.89
CA PRO A 19 -6.37 -4.35 -8.75
C PRO A 19 -6.33 -5.71 -8.03
N GLY A 20 -7.18 -6.63 -8.45
CA GLY A 20 -7.27 -7.99 -7.88
C GLY A 20 -8.31 -8.13 -6.78
N LYS A 21 -8.26 -9.28 -6.08
CA LYS A 21 -9.25 -9.62 -5.05
C LYS A 21 -8.64 -9.40 -3.67
N VAL A 22 -9.14 -8.38 -2.97
CA VAL A 22 -8.75 -8.12 -1.58
C VAL A 22 -9.44 -9.15 -0.68
N LYS A 23 -8.66 -9.98 0.01
CA LYS A 23 -9.19 -10.94 1.00
C LYS A 23 -9.38 -10.31 2.36
N ILE A 24 -8.37 -9.57 2.82
CA ILE A 24 -8.35 -8.99 4.15
C ILE A 24 -7.83 -7.56 4.03
N THR A 25 -8.50 -6.64 4.72
CA THR A 25 -8.00 -5.28 4.93
C THR A 25 -7.95 -5.01 6.42
N LYS A 26 -6.80 -4.53 6.89
CA LYS A 26 -6.61 -3.99 8.23
C LYS A 26 -6.15 -2.55 8.08
N ASP A 27 -7.00 -1.62 8.51
CA ASP A 27 -6.64 -0.21 8.65
C ASP A 27 -6.07 0.00 10.05
N TRP A 28 -4.84 0.48 10.14
CA TRP A 28 -4.15 0.76 11.40
C TRP A 28 -4.23 2.24 11.79
N GLY A 29 -4.89 3.05 10.98
CA GLY A 29 -5.09 4.48 11.16
C GLY A 29 -3.83 5.31 10.91
N VAL A 30 -3.93 6.58 11.27
CA VAL A 30 -2.85 7.56 11.16
C VAL A 30 -1.90 7.41 12.34
N ARG A 31 -0.60 7.31 12.06
CA ARG A 31 0.46 7.20 13.06
C ARG A 31 1.62 8.14 12.73
N ASP A 32 2.35 8.56 13.74
CA ASP A 32 3.59 9.31 13.57
C ASP A 32 4.67 8.41 12.95
N LEU A 33 5.33 8.93 11.91
CA LEU A 33 6.44 8.26 11.25
C LEU A 33 7.71 8.49 12.06
N ALA A 34 8.58 7.47 12.13
CA ALA A 34 9.87 7.58 12.83
C ALA A 34 10.77 8.68 12.26
N TYR A 35 10.59 9.02 10.98
CA TYR A 35 11.26 10.12 10.29
C TYR A 35 10.33 10.69 9.20
N PRO A 36 10.53 11.95 8.78
CA PRO A 36 9.71 12.55 7.73
C PRO A 36 9.92 11.83 6.38
N ILE A 37 8.83 11.43 5.73
CA ILE A 37 8.86 10.88 4.36
C ILE A 37 8.21 11.91 3.45
N LYS A 38 8.94 12.36 2.40
CA LYS A 38 8.48 13.44 1.50
C LYS A 38 7.98 14.69 2.27
N GLY A 39 8.63 15.02 3.40
CA GLY A 39 8.25 16.15 4.27
C GLY A 39 7.06 15.91 5.20
N VAL A 40 6.42 14.74 5.15
CA VAL A 40 5.26 14.39 5.97
C VAL A 40 5.72 13.63 7.22
N LYS A 41 5.20 14.01 8.40
CA LYS A 41 5.52 13.37 9.70
C LYS A 41 4.50 12.33 10.16
N ARG A 42 3.31 12.29 9.56
CA ARG A 42 2.21 11.37 9.90
C ARG A 42 1.71 10.65 8.66
N GLY A 43 1.45 9.37 8.77
CA GLY A 43 0.94 8.56 7.66
C GLY A 43 -0.15 7.60 8.11
N ALA A 44 -1.11 7.34 7.23
CA ALA A 44 -2.10 6.28 7.42
C ALA A 44 -1.50 4.93 7.01
N TYR A 45 -1.52 3.97 7.93
CA TYR A 45 -1.03 2.62 7.70
C TYR A 45 -2.17 1.69 7.33
N ILE A 46 -2.07 1.06 6.17
CA ILE A 46 -3.03 0.07 5.70
C ILE A 46 -2.26 -1.21 5.38
N TRP A 47 -2.75 -2.33 5.90
CA TRP A 47 -2.24 -3.65 5.58
C TRP A 47 -3.34 -4.47 4.92
N GLN A 48 -3.03 -5.09 3.78
CA GLN A 48 -3.98 -5.82 2.98
C GLN A 48 -3.39 -7.13 2.49
N THR A 49 -4.22 -8.16 2.46
CA THR A 49 -3.94 -9.41 1.75
C THR A 49 -4.70 -9.41 0.44
N VAL A 50 -3.97 -9.51 -0.67
CA VAL A 50 -4.53 -9.42 -2.01
C VAL A 50 -4.17 -10.66 -2.82
N GLU A 51 -5.14 -11.21 -3.55
CA GLU A 51 -4.91 -12.22 -4.57
C GLU A 51 -4.72 -11.52 -5.92
N LEU A 52 -3.55 -11.71 -6.51
CA LEU A 52 -3.13 -11.09 -7.76
C LEU A 52 -2.52 -12.15 -8.69
N GLU A 53 -2.60 -11.89 -10.00
CA GLU A 53 -1.79 -12.61 -10.97
C GLU A 53 -0.37 -12.03 -11.02
N PRO A 54 0.67 -12.86 -11.18
CA PRO A 54 2.07 -12.39 -11.23
C PRO A 54 2.29 -11.28 -12.27
N ASP A 55 1.62 -11.36 -13.42
CA ASP A 55 1.73 -10.38 -14.50
C ASP A 55 1.23 -8.99 -14.12
N GLN A 56 0.31 -8.89 -13.14
CA GLN A 56 -0.26 -7.62 -12.67
C GLN A 56 0.59 -6.96 -11.59
N VAL A 57 1.51 -7.70 -10.95
CA VAL A 57 2.32 -7.19 -9.83
C VAL A 57 3.25 -6.07 -10.27
N ALA A 58 3.89 -6.21 -11.43
CA ALA A 58 4.80 -5.19 -11.96
C ALA A 58 4.07 -3.89 -12.33
N GLY A 59 2.85 -4.01 -12.89
CA GLY A 59 1.99 -2.86 -13.17
C GLY A 59 1.56 -2.15 -11.88
N LEU A 60 1.12 -2.92 -10.89
CA LEU A 60 0.72 -2.39 -9.60
C LEU A 60 1.87 -1.65 -8.88
N ASP A 61 3.07 -2.22 -8.83
CA ASP A 61 4.22 -1.56 -8.21
C ASP A 61 4.52 -0.22 -8.89
N LYS A 62 4.43 -0.16 -10.22
CA LYS A 62 4.62 1.06 -11.00
C LYS A 62 3.55 2.11 -10.67
N ASP A 63 2.27 1.72 -10.63
CA ASP A 63 1.16 2.62 -10.33
C ASP A 63 1.26 3.18 -8.90
N LEU A 64 1.62 2.33 -7.92
CA LEU A 64 1.82 2.76 -6.53
C LEU A 64 3.00 3.73 -6.38
N ARG A 65 4.07 3.56 -7.17
CA ARG A 65 5.21 4.48 -7.18
C ARG A 65 4.86 5.85 -7.77
N GLN A 66 4.04 5.86 -8.82
CA GLN A 66 3.62 7.10 -9.50
C GLN A 66 2.58 7.87 -8.68
N ASN A 67 1.87 7.20 -7.78
CA ASN A 67 0.87 7.83 -6.95
C ASN A 67 1.50 8.68 -5.82
N GLU A 68 1.36 10.00 -5.92
CA GLU A 68 1.90 10.95 -4.94
C GLU A 68 1.23 10.88 -3.55
N LEU A 69 0.07 10.22 -3.45
CA LEU A 69 -0.63 9.96 -2.20
C LEU A 69 0.02 8.80 -1.42
N VAL A 70 0.75 7.93 -2.11
CA VAL A 70 1.52 6.85 -1.50
C VAL A 70 2.88 7.41 -1.07
N LEU A 71 3.12 7.37 0.23
CA LEU A 71 4.42 7.75 0.81
C LEU A 71 5.39 6.58 0.66
N ARG A 72 4.93 5.36 0.96
CA ARG A 72 5.70 4.13 0.84
C ARG A 72 4.75 2.95 0.69
N HIS A 73 5.15 1.95 -0.08
CA HIS A 73 4.48 0.65 -0.14
C HIS A 73 5.50 -0.46 0.01
N LEU A 74 5.02 -1.63 0.44
CA LEU A 74 5.79 -2.86 0.53
C LEU A 74 4.88 -4.00 0.10
N LEU A 75 5.32 -4.74 -0.92
CA LEU A 75 4.61 -5.90 -1.43
C LEU A 75 5.48 -7.14 -1.23
N ILE A 76 4.95 -8.15 -0.55
CA ILE A 76 5.64 -9.38 -0.18
C ILE A 76 4.83 -10.56 -0.72
N SER A 77 5.50 -11.49 -1.39
CA SER A 77 4.91 -12.78 -1.78
C SER A 77 4.84 -13.71 -0.57
N GLN A 78 3.68 -14.28 -0.31
CA GLN A 78 3.48 -15.35 0.68
C GLN A 78 3.71 -16.73 0.07
#